data_AF-A0A7Y5K1J6-F1
#
_entry.id   AF-A0A7Y5K1J6-F1
#
_cell.length_a   1.000
_cell.length_b   1.000
_cell.length_c   1.000
_cell.angle_alpha   90.00
_cell.angle_beta   90.00
_cell.angle_gamma   90.00
#
_symmetry.space_group_name_H-M   'P 1'
#
loop_
_entity.id
_entity.type
_entity.pdbx_description
1 polymer ?
#
loop_
_entity_poly.entity_id
_entity_poly.type
_entity_poly.pdbx_seq_one_letter_code
_entity_poly.pdbx_strand_id
1 'polypeptide(L)'
;MLLVAALPGCAAAQRGDSISFEARHAADCRLAAQVLTTGEPAPRHSWAMRTIARCADQGPHTLARLWSSPPTDGAGLDELIRTTRHVRDQRILTALIASTERADVVPEARMAAIVLVATYAWPSFDYSWRMALDSAAINAGRGQGPGTVTDGYALMGTSPPSPDAAELARAAVKKSADRDPDARIRDAASRIAIYIERR
;
A
#
# COMPACT_ATOMS: atom_id res chain seq x y z
N MET A 1 25.80 37.53 -45.29
CA MET A 1 24.61 36.67 -45.20
C MET A 1 25.08 35.23 -45.04
N LEU A 2 24.97 34.66 -43.84
CA LEU A 2 25.28 33.26 -43.57
C LEU A 2 23.95 32.51 -43.43
N LEU A 3 23.68 31.59 -44.37
CA LEU A 3 22.56 30.67 -44.29
C LEU A 3 22.88 29.57 -43.27
N VAL A 4 22.09 29.49 -42.20
CA VAL A 4 22.06 28.34 -41.28
C VAL A 4 21.10 27.31 -41.87
N ALA A 5 21.64 26.19 -42.33
CA ALA A 5 20.84 25.04 -42.75
C ALA A 5 20.32 24.30 -41.51
N ALA A 6 18.99 24.31 -41.31
CA ALA A 6 18.33 23.48 -40.30
C ALA A 6 18.15 22.06 -40.83
N LEU A 7 18.77 21.07 -40.19
CA LEU A 7 18.57 19.65 -40.46
C LEU A 7 17.23 19.18 -39.86
N PRO A 8 16.29 18.62 -40.65
CA PRO A 8 15.07 18.00 -40.13
C PRO A 8 15.33 16.51 -39.93
N GLY A 9 15.74 16.08 -38.73
CA GLY A 9 16.23 14.70 -38.58
C GLY A 9 16.06 13.96 -37.25
N CYS A 10 15.50 14.54 -36.18
CA CYS A 10 15.51 13.87 -34.86
C CYS A 10 14.15 13.55 -34.22
N ALA A 11 13.01 13.92 -34.82
CA ALA A 11 11.71 13.77 -34.16
C ALA A 11 11.00 12.40 -34.39
N ALA A 12 11.54 11.53 -35.27
CA ALA A 12 10.91 10.26 -35.63
C ALA A 12 11.42 9.07 -34.79
N ALA A 13 12.70 9.05 -34.40
CA ALA A 13 13.28 7.96 -33.62
C ALA A 13 12.76 7.91 -32.17
N GLN A 14 12.56 9.07 -31.54
CA GLN A 14 12.06 9.16 -30.16
C GLN A 14 10.61 8.63 -29.99
N ARG A 15 9.77 8.74 -31.03
CA ARG A 15 8.39 8.24 -31.00
C ARG A 15 8.28 6.72 -31.15
N GLY A 16 9.21 6.08 -31.85
CA GLY A 16 9.25 4.62 -31.97
C GLY A 16 9.69 3.94 -30.67
N ASP A 17 10.69 4.50 -30.00
CA ASP A 17 11.21 3.97 -28.74
C ASP A 17 10.22 4.15 -27.58
N SER A 18 9.48 5.26 -27.51
CA SER A 18 8.50 5.53 -26.45
C SER A 18 7.30 4.56 -26.50
N ILE A 19 6.74 4.31 -27.69
CA ILE A 19 5.63 3.35 -27.88
C ILE A 19 6.08 1.94 -27.47
N SER A 20 7.33 1.56 -27.78
CA SER A 20 7.89 0.27 -27.38
C SER A 20 8.04 0.13 -25.86
N PHE A 21 8.36 1.24 -25.16
CA PHE A 21 8.51 1.25 -23.72
C PHE A 21 7.16 1.16 -23.01
N GLU A 22 6.19 1.96 -23.43
CA GLU A 22 4.82 1.94 -22.88
C GLU A 22 4.17 0.56 -23.06
N ALA A 23 4.28 -0.02 -24.25
CA ALA A 23 3.73 -1.34 -24.53
C ALA A 23 4.39 -2.45 -23.68
N ARG A 24 5.72 -2.39 -23.50
CA ARG A 24 6.46 -3.31 -22.61
C ARG A 24 6.04 -3.12 -21.15
N HIS A 25 5.94 -1.88 -20.69
CA HIS A 25 5.52 -1.57 -19.32
C HIS A 25 4.10 -2.08 -19.05
N ALA A 26 3.17 -1.86 -19.97
CA ALA A 26 1.81 -2.39 -19.86
C ALA A 26 1.76 -3.93 -19.88
N ALA A 27 2.63 -4.59 -20.65
CA ALA A 27 2.77 -6.04 -20.62
C ALA A 27 3.32 -6.54 -19.27
N ASP A 28 4.35 -5.88 -18.74
CA ASP A 28 4.94 -6.19 -17.43
C ASP A 28 3.93 -6.02 -16.30
N CYS A 29 3.12 -4.94 -16.34
CA CYS A 29 2.07 -4.71 -15.35
C CYS A 29 0.99 -5.80 -15.36
N ARG A 30 0.57 -6.24 -16.55
CA ARG A 30 -0.38 -7.35 -16.69
C ARG A 30 0.21 -8.67 -16.19
N LEU A 31 1.46 -8.96 -16.54
CA LEU A 31 2.14 -10.17 -16.10
C LEU A 31 2.37 -10.17 -14.58
N ALA A 32 2.74 -9.04 -13.99
CA ALA A 32 2.88 -8.89 -12.54
C ALA A 32 1.54 -9.14 -11.83
N ALA A 33 0.45 -8.54 -12.31
CA ALA A 33 -0.89 -8.78 -11.77
C ALA A 33 -1.28 -10.27 -11.86
N GLN A 34 -0.96 -10.93 -12.98
CA GLN A 34 -1.21 -12.36 -13.16
C GLN A 34 -0.42 -13.20 -12.14
N VAL A 35 0.89 -12.97 -12.00
CA VAL A 35 1.74 -13.70 -11.03
C VAL A 35 1.19 -13.58 -9.62
N LEU A 36 0.77 -12.38 -9.20
CA LEU A 36 0.27 -12.15 -7.84
C LEU A 36 -1.13 -12.72 -7.60
N THR A 37 -1.93 -12.92 -8.65
CA THR A 37 -3.31 -13.42 -8.51
C THR A 37 -3.45 -14.91 -8.77
N THR A 38 -2.55 -15.50 -9.54
CA THR A 38 -2.61 -16.91 -9.97
C THR A 38 -1.44 -17.75 -9.46
N GLY A 39 -0.35 -17.11 -9.00
CA GLY A 39 0.90 -17.78 -8.67
C GLY A 39 1.79 -18.06 -9.89
N GLU A 40 1.30 -17.83 -11.11
CA GLU A 40 1.99 -18.21 -12.35
C GLU A 40 2.44 -17.01 -13.19
N PRO A 41 3.64 -17.05 -13.81
CA PRO A 41 4.65 -18.12 -13.71
C PRO A 41 5.48 -18.09 -12.41
N ALA A 42 5.68 -19.25 -11.80
CA ALA A 42 6.61 -19.42 -10.67
C ALA A 42 8.09 -19.55 -11.14
N PRO A 43 9.09 -19.03 -10.39
CA PRO A 43 9.02 -18.14 -9.22
C PRO A 43 9.30 -16.68 -9.59
N ARG A 44 8.25 -15.85 -9.74
CA ARG A 44 8.40 -14.41 -10.02
C ARG A 44 7.72 -13.48 -9.01
N HIS A 45 7.33 -13.97 -7.83
CA HIS A 45 6.55 -13.19 -6.85
C HIS A 45 7.19 -11.84 -6.48
N SER A 46 8.45 -11.82 -6.05
CA SER A 46 9.11 -10.57 -5.66
C SER A 46 9.36 -9.60 -6.83
N TRP A 47 9.55 -10.12 -8.04
CA TRP A 47 9.57 -9.28 -9.24
C TRP A 47 8.19 -8.65 -9.49
N ALA A 48 7.12 -9.44 -9.32
CA ALA A 48 5.76 -8.99 -9.53
C ALA A 48 5.35 -7.93 -8.49
N MET A 49 5.68 -8.12 -7.21
CA MET A 49 5.45 -7.12 -6.15
C MET A 49 6.15 -5.79 -6.44
N ARG A 50 7.43 -5.82 -6.81
CA ARG A 50 8.14 -4.58 -7.19
C ARG A 50 7.54 -3.93 -8.42
N THR A 51 7.05 -4.71 -9.38
CA THR A 51 6.50 -4.20 -10.64
C THR A 51 5.14 -3.58 -10.44
N ILE A 52 4.25 -4.25 -9.69
CA ILE A 52 2.87 -3.80 -9.48
C ILE A 52 2.79 -2.47 -8.72
N ALA A 53 3.78 -2.19 -7.85
CA ALA A 53 3.91 -0.90 -7.16
C ALA A 53 4.17 0.30 -8.08
N ARG A 54 4.49 0.07 -9.36
CA ARG A 54 4.72 1.12 -10.38
C ARG A 54 3.60 1.21 -11.43
N CYS A 55 2.58 0.37 -11.32
CA CYS A 55 1.51 0.26 -12.31
C CYS A 55 0.28 1.06 -11.84
N ALA A 56 0.06 2.27 -12.35
CA ALA A 56 -1.02 3.17 -11.88
C ALA A 56 -2.42 2.54 -11.95
N ASP A 57 -2.66 1.69 -12.95
CA ASP A 57 -3.95 1.06 -13.19
C ASP A 57 -4.05 -0.33 -12.53
N GLN A 58 -3.16 -1.26 -12.89
CA GLN A 58 -3.21 -2.63 -12.39
C GLN A 58 -2.74 -2.75 -10.93
N GLY A 59 -1.91 -1.83 -10.48
CA GLY A 59 -1.32 -1.78 -9.14
C GLY A 59 -2.38 -1.79 -8.04
N PRO A 60 -3.19 -0.72 -7.94
CA PRO A 60 -4.24 -0.62 -6.95
C PRO A 60 -5.24 -1.77 -6.97
N HIS A 61 -5.68 -2.20 -8.16
CA HIS A 61 -6.61 -3.33 -8.28
C HIS A 61 -6.02 -4.63 -7.72
N THR A 62 -4.76 -4.91 -8.04
CA THR A 62 -4.10 -6.13 -7.58
C THR A 62 -3.87 -6.09 -6.08
N LEU A 63 -3.39 -4.96 -5.55
CA LEU A 63 -3.16 -4.80 -4.12
C LEU A 63 -4.46 -4.89 -3.31
N ALA A 64 -5.55 -4.25 -3.77
CA ALA A 64 -6.86 -4.36 -3.13
C ALA A 64 -7.37 -5.83 -3.11
N ARG A 65 -7.14 -6.58 -4.18
CA ARG A 65 -7.47 -8.01 -4.25
C ARG A 65 -6.62 -8.84 -3.28
N LEU A 66 -5.33 -8.57 -3.17
CA LEU A 66 -4.46 -9.23 -2.20
C LEU A 66 -4.91 -8.95 -0.76
N TRP A 67 -5.34 -7.72 -0.44
CA TRP A 67 -5.93 -7.42 0.88
C TRP A 67 -7.28 -8.11 1.12
N SER A 68 -7.99 -8.52 0.07
CA SER A 68 -9.20 -9.32 0.23
C SER A 68 -8.92 -10.77 0.66
N SER A 69 -7.67 -11.24 0.53
CA SER A 69 -7.21 -12.53 1.06
C SER A 69 -5.72 -12.40 1.39
N PRO A 70 -5.39 -11.70 2.48
CA PRO A 70 -4.01 -11.35 2.77
C PRO A 70 -3.19 -12.60 3.10
N PRO A 71 -1.88 -12.62 2.78
CA PRO A 71 -1.00 -13.72 3.16
C PRO A 71 -1.04 -13.95 4.67
N THR A 72 -1.09 -15.22 5.07
CA THR A 72 -1.07 -15.61 6.49
C THR A 72 0.34 -15.84 7.01
N ASP A 73 1.33 -15.95 6.13
CA ASP A 73 2.73 -16.03 6.52
C ASP A 73 3.34 -14.62 6.68
N GLY A 74 4.22 -14.47 7.67
CA GLY A 74 4.77 -13.16 8.02
C GLY A 74 5.64 -12.53 6.93
N ALA A 75 6.23 -13.33 6.02
CA ALA A 75 7.09 -12.83 4.96
C ALA A 75 6.27 -12.25 3.79
N GLY A 76 5.24 -12.98 3.35
CA GLY A 76 4.28 -12.53 2.36
C GLY A 76 3.52 -11.28 2.82
N LEU A 77 3.11 -11.25 4.09
CA LEU A 77 2.44 -10.08 4.67
C LEU A 77 3.35 -8.84 4.69
N ASP A 78 4.62 -8.98 5.09
CA ASP A 78 5.58 -7.89 5.05
C ASP A 78 5.83 -7.35 3.63
N GLU A 79 5.91 -8.25 2.64
CA GLU A 79 6.08 -7.86 1.25
C GLU A 79 4.84 -7.10 0.75
N LEU A 80 3.63 -7.55 1.12
CA LEU A 80 2.38 -6.86 0.80
C LEU A 80 2.30 -5.47 1.44
N ILE A 81 2.65 -5.33 2.72
CA ILE A 81 2.65 -4.05 3.42
C ILE A 81 3.61 -3.07 2.74
N ARG A 82 4.85 -3.49 2.52
CA ARG A 82 5.89 -2.65 1.87
C ARG A 82 5.44 -2.17 0.51
N THR A 83 4.87 -3.07 -0.29
CA THR A 83 4.37 -2.76 -1.63
C THR A 83 3.18 -1.81 -1.56
N THR A 84 2.24 -2.04 -0.64
CA THR A 84 1.04 -1.21 -0.45
C THR A 84 1.39 0.22 -0.04
N ARG A 85 2.42 0.42 0.80
CA ARG A 85 2.86 1.76 1.23
C ARG A 85 3.26 2.68 0.08
N HIS A 86 3.70 2.12 -1.06
CA HIS A 86 4.11 2.91 -2.21
C HIS A 86 2.94 3.35 -3.09
N VAL A 87 1.73 2.81 -2.90
CA VAL A 87 0.58 3.04 -3.78
C VAL A 87 -0.58 3.62 -2.99
N ARG A 88 -1.10 4.75 -3.47
CA ARG A 88 -2.23 5.44 -2.86
C ARG A 88 -3.44 5.40 -3.78
N ASP A 89 -4.53 4.82 -3.31
CA ASP A 89 -5.75 4.64 -4.12
C ASP A 89 -6.96 4.33 -3.24
N GLN A 90 -8.14 4.80 -3.63
CA GLN A 90 -9.39 4.57 -2.92
C GLN A 90 -9.73 3.07 -2.80
N ARG A 91 -9.46 2.27 -3.85
CA ARG A 91 -9.74 0.83 -3.85
C ARG A 91 -8.93 0.10 -2.78
N ILE A 92 -7.67 0.52 -2.58
CA ILE A 92 -6.81 -0.02 -1.53
C ILE A 92 -7.36 0.34 -0.16
N LEU A 93 -7.74 1.61 0.08
CA LEU A 93 -8.35 2.03 1.35
C LEU A 93 -9.57 1.18 1.70
N THR A 94 -10.49 1.01 0.75
CA THR A 94 -11.69 0.20 0.96
C THR A 94 -11.36 -1.25 1.31
N ALA A 95 -10.41 -1.88 0.62
CA ALA A 95 -9.99 -3.25 0.92
C ALA A 95 -9.31 -3.38 2.29
N LEU A 96 -8.50 -2.39 2.67
CA LEU A 96 -7.86 -2.35 3.98
C LEU A 96 -8.90 -2.23 5.10
N ILE A 97 -9.87 -1.32 4.99
CA ILE A 97 -10.96 -1.17 5.98
C ILE A 97 -11.76 -2.48 6.07
N ALA A 98 -12.10 -3.11 4.94
CA ALA A 98 -12.78 -4.40 4.97
C ALA A 98 -11.95 -5.48 5.69
N SER A 99 -10.63 -5.45 5.55
CA SER A 99 -9.73 -6.39 6.23
C SER A 99 -9.70 -6.21 7.74
N THR A 100 -9.85 -4.98 8.24
CA THR A 100 -9.87 -4.72 9.70
C THR A 100 -11.14 -5.23 10.37
N GLU A 101 -12.23 -5.40 9.62
CA GLU A 101 -13.55 -5.77 10.15
C GLU A 101 -13.85 -7.27 10.07
N ARG A 102 -13.06 -8.00 9.30
CA ARG A 102 -13.29 -9.41 8.97
C ARG A 102 -12.70 -10.35 10.01
N ALA A 103 -13.55 -11.14 10.66
CA ALA A 103 -13.12 -12.10 11.67
C ALA A 103 -12.29 -13.27 11.12
N ASP A 104 -12.42 -13.57 9.82
CA ASP A 104 -11.67 -14.64 9.14
C ASP A 104 -10.24 -14.23 8.75
N VAL A 105 -9.92 -12.93 8.78
CA VAL A 105 -8.56 -12.43 8.56
C VAL A 105 -7.73 -12.63 9.83
N VAL A 106 -6.52 -13.18 9.71
CA VAL A 106 -5.63 -13.43 10.86
C VAL A 106 -5.27 -12.11 11.60
N PRO A 107 -5.08 -12.13 12.93
CA PRO A 107 -4.82 -10.93 13.73
C PRO A 107 -3.67 -10.05 13.20
N GLU A 108 -2.59 -10.66 12.73
CA GLU A 108 -1.43 -9.99 12.16
C GLU A 108 -1.80 -9.15 10.92
N ALA A 109 -2.60 -9.72 10.02
CA ALA A 109 -3.07 -9.05 8.82
C ALA A 109 -4.09 -7.94 9.14
N ARG A 110 -4.96 -8.13 10.14
CA ARG A 110 -5.86 -7.06 10.60
C ARG A 110 -5.07 -5.88 11.18
N MET A 111 -4.08 -6.16 12.03
CA MET A 111 -3.21 -5.11 12.60
C MET A 111 -2.41 -4.37 11.52
N ALA A 112 -1.86 -5.11 10.55
CA ALA A 112 -1.17 -4.53 9.41
C ALA A 112 -2.11 -3.61 8.59
N ALA A 113 -3.35 -4.05 8.36
CA ALA A 113 -4.36 -3.24 7.69
C ALA A 113 -4.67 -1.95 8.49
N ILE A 114 -4.86 -2.03 9.82
CA ILE A 114 -5.07 -0.85 10.68
C ILE A 114 -3.93 0.16 10.55
N VAL A 115 -2.67 -0.30 10.57
CA VAL A 115 -1.49 0.57 10.39
C VAL A 115 -1.52 1.25 9.02
N LEU A 116 -1.86 0.52 7.95
CA LEU A 116 -1.92 1.10 6.61
C LEU A 116 -3.11 2.05 6.45
N VAL A 117 -4.27 1.76 7.06
CA VAL A 117 -5.42 2.67 7.12
C VAL A 117 -5.01 3.96 7.83
N ALA A 118 -4.26 3.91 8.92
CA ALA A 118 -3.81 5.11 9.62
C ALA A 118 -2.98 6.07 8.74
N THR A 119 -2.25 5.55 7.75
CA THR A 119 -1.56 6.39 6.74
C THR A 119 -2.52 7.19 5.86
N TYR A 120 -3.81 6.83 5.82
CA TYR A 120 -4.86 7.61 5.17
C TYR A 120 -5.26 8.87 5.93
N ALA A 121 -5.16 8.85 7.25
CA ALA A 121 -5.37 10.02 8.10
C ALA A 121 -4.11 10.87 8.26
N TRP A 122 -2.95 10.22 8.41
CA TRP A 122 -1.65 10.89 8.58
C TRP A 122 -0.61 10.25 7.65
N PRO A 123 -0.31 10.83 6.48
CA PRO A 123 0.54 10.19 5.45
C PRO A 123 1.94 9.80 5.90
N SER A 124 2.52 10.52 6.86
CA SER A 124 3.84 10.22 7.42
C SER A 124 3.79 9.20 8.56
N PHE A 125 2.62 8.70 8.94
CA PHE A 125 2.46 7.72 10.02
C PHE A 125 3.25 6.44 9.71
N ASP A 126 4.22 6.13 10.56
CA ASP A 126 4.94 4.87 10.50
C ASP A 126 4.88 4.15 11.83
N TYR A 127 4.30 2.96 11.82
CA TYR A 127 4.13 2.13 13.00
C TYR A 127 4.37 0.67 12.63
N SER A 128 5.19 -0.03 13.41
CA SER A 128 5.47 -1.45 13.18
C SER A 128 4.30 -2.29 13.67
N TRP A 129 3.62 -2.99 12.76
CA TRP A 129 2.51 -3.88 13.09
C TRP A 129 2.93 -5.02 14.03
N ARG A 130 4.18 -5.50 13.93
CA ARG A 130 4.72 -6.54 14.81
C ARG A 130 4.88 -6.03 16.24
N MET A 131 5.44 -4.83 16.37
CA MET A 131 5.62 -4.20 17.68
C MET A 131 4.28 -3.82 18.31
N ALA A 132 3.28 -3.49 17.50
CA ALA A 132 1.93 -3.19 17.96
C ALA A 132 1.25 -4.37 18.69
N LEU A 133 1.57 -5.61 18.28
CA LEU A 133 1.04 -6.83 18.88
C LEU A 133 1.89 -7.38 20.03
N ASP A 134 3.10 -6.87 20.22
CA ASP A 134 3.99 -7.27 21.31
C ASP A 134 3.77 -6.40 22.55
N SER A 135 2.91 -6.90 23.45
CA SER A 135 2.57 -6.25 24.72
C SER A 135 3.78 -6.04 25.63
N ALA A 136 4.80 -6.90 25.56
CA ALA A 136 6.02 -6.77 26.38
C ALA A 136 6.94 -5.66 25.85
N ALA A 137 7.04 -5.50 24.52
CA ALA A 137 7.73 -4.37 23.91
C ALA A 137 7.06 -3.04 24.25
N ILE A 138 5.72 -3.01 24.24
CA ILE A 138 4.92 -1.84 24.61
C ILE A 138 5.13 -1.46 26.08
N ASN A 139 4.98 -2.42 27.00
CA ASN A 139 5.11 -2.17 28.45
C ASN A 139 6.54 -1.81 28.87
N ALA A 140 7.55 -2.24 28.11
CA ALA A 140 8.94 -1.88 28.36
C ALA A 140 9.31 -0.47 27.86
N GLY A 141 8.37 0.31 27.31
CA GLY A 141 8.66 1.59 26.66
C GLY A 141 9.51 1.44 25.40
N ARG A 142 9.64 0.21 24.88
CA ARG A 142 10.39 -0.12 23.66
C ARG A 142 9.53 -0.09 22.41
N GLY A 143 8.21 0.05 22.57
CA GLY A 143 7.31 0.46 21.51
C GLY A 143 7.70 1.86 21.05
N GLN A 144 8.54 1.95 20.03
CA GLN A 144 8.81 3.21 19.36
C GLN A 144 7.45 3.82 18.98
N GLY A 145 7.19 5.04 19.45
CA GLY A 145 6.06 5.83 18.98
C GLY A 145 6.11 5.97 17.47
N PRO A 146 5.00 6.35 16.82
CA PRO A 146 4.98 6.42 15.37
C PRO A 146 6.11 7.33 14.86
N GLY A 147 6.93 6.78 13.98
CA GLY A 147 7.94 7.52 13.25
C GLY A 147 7.29 8.41 12.20
N THR A 148 8.09 9.30 11.61
CA THR A 148 7.71 10.04 10.41
C THR A 148 8.47 9.49 9.23
N VAL A 149 7.77 8.94 8.23
CA VAL A 149 8.36 8.70 6.91
C VAL A 149 8.24 10.00 6.11
N THR A 150 9.37 10.52 5.63
CA THR A 150 9.46 11.72 4.79
C THR A 150 9.07 11.47 3.34
N ASP A 151 9.12 10.21 2.92
CA ASP A 151 8.78 9.81 1.56
C ASP A 151 7.29 9.54 1.49
N GLY A 152 6.54 10.48 0.90
CA GLY A 152 5.14 10.26 0.55
C GLY A 152 4.98 9.04 -0.36
N TYR A 153 3.73 8.65 -0.62
CA TYR A 153 3.42 7.58 -1.58
C TYR A 153 4.10 7.87 -2.94
N ALA A 154 4.72 6.84 -3.52
CA ALA A 154 5.46 6.96 -4.78
C ALA A 154 4.53 6.97 -6.00
N LEU A 155 3.34 6.39 -5.89
CA LEU A 155 2.37 6.24 -6.96
C LEU A 155 0.96 6.61 -6.48
N MET A 156 0.31 7.55 -7.17
CA MET A 156 -1.13 7.72 -7.10
C MET A 156 -1.79 6.82 -8.15
N GLY A 157 -2.74 5.99 -7.72
CA GLY A 157 -3.48 5.12 -8.62
C GLY A 157 -4.49 5.87 -9.49
N THR A 158 -5.14 5.14 -10.41
CA THR A 158 -6.18 5.70 -11.29
C THR A 158 -7.48 6.08 -10.55
N SER A 159 -7.62 5.75 -9.27
CA SER A 159 -8.74 6.16 -8.42
C SER A 159 -8.19 6.83 -7.16
N PRO A 160 -7.93 8.15 -7.19
CA PRO A 160 -7.38 8.85 -6.04
C PRO A 160 -8.31 8.71 -4.81
N PRO A 161 -7.77 8.72 -3.58
CA PRO A 161 -8.59 8.71 -2.38
C PRO A 161 -9.62 9.85 -2.38
N SER A 162 -10.82 9.58 -1.88
CA SER A 162 -11.85 10.61 -1.75
C SER A 162 -11.41 11.74 -0.81
N PRO A 163 -12.04 12.93 -0.90
CA PRO A 163 -11.79 14.01 0.07
C PRO A 163 -11.97 13.58 1.53
N ASP A 164 -12.89 12.64 1.77
CA ASP A 164 -13.21 12.12 3.12
C ASP A 164 -12.32 10.96 3.55
N ALA A 165 -11.33 10.56 2.74
CA ALA A 165 -10.49 9.39 3.01
C ALA A 165 -9.79 9.44 4.38
N ALA A 166 -9.38 10.64 4.82
CA ALA A 166 -8.78 10.82 6.14
C ALA A 166 -9.78 10.59 7.27
N GLU A 167 -11.02 11.04 7.12
CA GLU A 167 -12.07 10.82 8.12
C GLU A 167 -12.49 9.35 8.17
N LEU A 168 -12.69 8.73 7.00
CA LEU A 168 -12.97 7.29 6.88
C LEU A 168 -11.88 6.45 7.56
N ALA A 169 -10.62 6.82 7.37
CA ALA A 169 -9.50 6.15 7.99
C ALA A 169 -9.52 6.25 9.53
N ARG A 170 -9.76 7.46 10.07
CA ARG A 170 -9.90 7.67 11.52
C ARG A 170 -11.05 6.85 12.09
N ALA A 171 -12.20 6.87 11.43
CA ALA A 171 -13.37 6.12 11.84
C ALA A 171 -13.12 4.61 11.87
N ALA A 172 -12.43 4.07 10.85
CA ALA A 172 -12.10 2.65 10.79
C ALA A 172 -11.11 2.21 11.89
N VAL A 173 -10.07 3.03 12.16
CA VAL A 173 -9.14 2.77 13.27
C VAL A 173 -9.87 2.81 14.61
N LYS A 174 -10.73 3.81 14.83
CA LYS A 174 -11.53 3.92 16.07
C LYS A 174 -12.49 2.73 16.23
N LYS A 175 -13.18 2.32 15.17
CA LYS A 175 -14.04 1.13 15.19
C LYS A 175 -13.26 -0.13 15.58
N SER A 176 -12.03 -0.28 15.09
CA SER A 176 -11.15 -1.40 15.46
C SER A 176 -10.73 -1.33 16.92
N ALA A 177 -10.42 -0.14 17.45
CA ALA A 177 -10.14 0.08 18.86
C ALA A 177 -11.31 -0.34 19.76
N ASP A 178 -12.54 -0.06 19.34
CA ASP A 178 -13.74 -0.37 20.12
C ASP A 178 -14.17 -1.83 20.02
N ARG A 179 -14.00 -2.46 18.84
CA ARG A 179 -14.74 -3.68 18.47
C ARG A 179 -13.90 -4.84 17.94
N ASP A 180 -12.59 -4.71 17.70
CA ASP A 180 -11.81 -5.87 17.23
C ASP A 180 -11.93 -7.01 18.25
N PRO A 181 -12.13 -8.27 17.83
CA PRO A 181 -12.23 -9.39 18.76
C PRO A 181 -10.94 -9.63 19.57
N ASP A 182 -9.76 -9.31 19.04
CA ASP A 182 -8.48 -9.45 19.73
C ASP A 182 -8.18 -8.21 20.60
N ALA A 183 -8.03 -8.43 21.92
CA ALA A 183 -7.75 -7.36 22.88
C ALA A 183 -6.44 -6.61 22.59
N ARG A 184 -5.43 -7.28 22.03
CA ARG A 184 -4.15 -6.66 21.67
C ARG A 184 -4.33 -5.69 20.51
N ILE A 185 -5.19 -6.05 19.54
CA ILE A 185 -5.54 -5.16 18.43
C ILE A 185 -6.33 -3.96 18.93
N ARG A 186 -7.33 -4.16 19.81
CA ARG A 186 -8.09 -3.05 20.41
C ARG A 186 -7.18 -2.03 21.11
N ASP A 187 -6.26 -2.52 21.92
CA ASP A 187 -5.29 -1.70 22.66
C ASP A 187 -4.31 -0.97 21.72
N ALA A 188 -3.77 -1.67 20.70
CA ALA A 188 -2.93 -1.05 19.68
C ALA A 188 -3.68 0.01 18.87
N ALA A 189 -4.89 -0.30 18.38
CA ALA A 189 -5.71 0.62 17.60
C ALA A 189 -6.13 1.85 18.41
N SER A 190 -6.38 1.71 19.72
CA SER A 190 -6.64 2.83 20.63
C SER A 190 -5.47 3.82 20.66
N ARG A 191 -4.23 3.32 20.75
CA ARG A 191 -3.03 4.17 20.68
C ARG A 191 -2.90 4.85 19.32
N ILE A 192 -3.10 4.11 18.23
CA ILE A 192 -3.03 4.64 16.86
C ILE A 192 -4.08 5.75 16.66
N ALA A 193 -5.31 5.56 17.13
CA ALA A 193 -6.38 6.55 17.07
C ALA A 193 -5.95 7.88 17.72
N ILE A 194 -5.38 7.82 18.93
CA ILE A 194 -4.86 9.00 19.65
C ILE A 194 -3.79 9.72 18.82
N TYR A 195 -2.89 8.98 18.17
CA TYR A 195 -1.82 9.60 17.37
C TYR A 195 -2.34 10.30 16.13
N ILE A 196 -3.24 9.64 15.38
CA ILE A 196 -3.75 10.23 14.15
C ILE A 196 -4.64 11.42 14.46
N GLU A 197 -5.49 11.39 15.49
CA GLU A 197 -6.40 12.51 15.89
C GLU A 197 -5.70 13.85 16.15
N ARG A 198 -4.41 13.84 16.50
CA ARG A 198 -3.62 15.05 16.78
C ARG A 198 -3.02 15.72 15.54
N ARG A 199 -3.23 15.16 14.35
CA ARG A 199 -2.67 15.60 13.07
C ARG A 199 -3.79 16.02 12.14
#